data_AF-A0A4P9TJY6-F1
#
_entry.id   AF-A0A4P9TJY6-F1
#
_cell.length_a   1.000
_cell.length_b   1.000
_cell.length_c   1.000
_cell.angle_alpha   90.00
_cell.angle_beta   90.00
_cell.angle_gamma   90.00
#
_symmetry.space_group_name_H-M   'P 1'
#
loop_
_entity.id
_entity.type
_entity.pdbx_description
1 polymer ?
#
loop_
_entity_poly.entity_id
_entity_poly.type
_entity_poly.pdbx_seq_one_letter_code
_entity_poly.pdbx_strand_id
1 'polypeptide(L)'
;MSSDSARSADEVFREEPTGIESNGGRDSDGSARMLSRWTFEYTPARDIVREHMNGRVLNACAGKTKLQHDGEIIRNDLNPDRDADTHHCVTEIADHFDAQSFDTVIFDPPFDEKQAETKYDGLHAMDVYAALEQFNQLVGDDGKVITFGWNSWGMRSFPAFEREETTLLQRGPIHRDVIVTVDRRTSATIGGEW
;
A
#
# COMPACT_ATOMS: atom_id res chain seq x y z
N MET A 1 31.53 -29.41 -11.01
CA MET A 1 31.64 -28.88 -9.64
C MET A 1 31.70 -27.37 -9.76
N SER A 2 30.53 -26.72 -9.73
CA SER A 2 30.45 -25.26 -9.78
C SER A 2 30.68 -24.75 -8.37
N SER A 3 31.66 -23.87 -8.20
CA SER A 3 32.03 -23.26 -6.93
C SER A 3 30.93 -22.30 -6.51
N ASP A 4 30.02 -22.75 -5.63
CA ASP A 4 29.23 -21.83 -4.82
C ASP A 4 30.19 -21.11 -3.87
N SER A 5 30.46 -19.86 -4.19
CA SER A 5 31.15 -18.92 -3.34
C SER A 5 30.29 -18.68 -2.11
N ALA A 6 30.61 -19.36 -1.00
CA ALA A 6 30.02 -19.08 0.30
C ALA A 6 30.18 -17.58 0.62
N ARG A 7 29.06 -16.84 0.65
CA ARG A 7 29.03 -15.43 1.07
C ARG A 7 29.51 -15.36 2.53
N SER A 8 30.51 -14.52 2.82
CA SER A 8 31.05 -14.34 4.16
C SER A 8 29.99 -13.71 5.09
N ALA A 9 29.87 -14.22 6.32
CA ALA A 9 28.88 -13.81 7.32
C ALA A 9 28.94 -12.34 7.79
N ASP A 10 29.87 -11.54 7.27
CA ASP A 10 30.12 -10.14 7.67
C ASP A 10 29.57 -9.09 6.68
N GLU A 11 28.89 -9.50 5.61
CA GLU A 11 28.35 -8.56 4.63
C GLU A 11 26.98 -8.02 5.08
N VAL A 12 26.94 -6.75 5.49
CA VAL A 12 25.68 -6.05 5.79
C VAL A 12 24.92 -5.83 4.48
N PHE A 13 23.80 -6.53 4.32
CA PHE A 13 22.87 -6.28 3.22
C PHE A 13 22.24 -4.90 3.39
N ARG A 14 22.37 -4.06 2.35
CA ARG A 14 21.72 -2.76 2.26
C ARG A 14 20.78 -2.77 1.07
N GLU A 15 19.55 -2.34 1.29
CA GLU A 15 18.54 -2.12 0.26
C GLU A 15 18.29 -0.62 0.19
N GLU A 16 18.60 -0.01 -0.95
CA GLU A 16 18.32 1.41 -1.19
C GLU A 16 16.85 1.59 -1.59
N PRO A 17 16.20 2.70 -1.22
CA PRO A 17 14.92 3.07 -1.82
C PRO A 17 15.06 3.14 -3.34
N THR A 18 14.07 2.61 -4.04
CA THR A 18 13.99 2.66 -5.51
C THR A 18 13.67 4.06 -6.01
N GLY A 19 12.99 4.88 -5.18
CA GLY A 19 12.62 6.25 -5.50
C GLY A 19 12.63 7.16 -4.27
N ILE A 20 12.92 8.44 -4.49
CA ILE A 20 12.76 9.51 -3.50
C ILE A 20 12.10 10.70 -4.21
N GLU A 21 10.89 11.03 -3.80
CA GLU A 21 10.08 12.11 -4.37
C GLU A 21 9.91 13.23 -3.36
N SER A 22 10.46 14.40 -3.69
CA SER A 22 10.36 15.58 -2.86
C SER A 22 9.01 16.26 -3.02
N ASN A 23 8.35 16.54 -1.89
CA ASN A 23 7.18 17.41 -1.86
C ASN A 23 7.53 18.84 -2.25
N GLY A 24 6.61 19.51 -2.95
CA GLY A 24 6.74 20.90 -3.36
C GLY A 24 6.74 21.12 -4.88
N GLY A 25 6.62 22.38 -5.27
CA GLY A 25 6.45 22.79 -6.66
C GLY A 25 4.99 22.83 -7.09
N ARG A 26 4.77 22.79 -8.41
CA ARG A 26 3.46 22.78 -9.04
C ARG A 26 3.41 21.73 -10.13
N ASP A 27 2.23 21.14 -10.32
CA ASP A 27 1.95 20.29 -11.46
C ASP A 27 1.83 21.14 -12.74
N SER A 28 1.74 20.47 -13.90
CA SER A 28 1.68 21.12 -15.22
C SER A 28 0.45 22.02 -15.42
N ASP A 29 -0.64 21.74 -14.70
CA ASP A 29 -1.86 22.54 -14.67
C ASP A 29 -1.82 23.69 -13.64
N GLY A 30 -0.72 23.80 -12.89
CA GLY A 30 -0.50 24.80 -11.86
C GLY A 30 -1.00 24.42 -10.46
N SER A 31 -1.59 23.24 -10.23
CA SER A 31 -1.93 22.79 -8.88
C SER A 31 -0.69 22.61 -8.00
N ALA A 32 -0.84 22.75 -6.69
CA ALA A 32 0.27 22.54 -5.78
C ALA A 32 0.62 21.05 -5.70
N ARG A 33 1.87 20.70 -5.97
CA ARG A 33 2.39 19.33 -5.84
C ARG A 33 2.72 19.07 -4.37
N MET A 34 1.66 18.94 -3.57
CA MET A 34 1.68 18.91 -2.10
C MET A 34 0.98 17.67 -1.52
N LEU A 35 1.69 16.82 -0.77
CA LEU A 35 1.07 15.70 -0.06
C LEU A 35 0.16 16.20 1.08
N SER A 36 -1.11 15.80 1.04
CA SER A 36 -2.14 16.15 2.02
C SER A 36 -2.82 14.89 2.56
N ARG A 37 -3.86 15.04 3.40
CA ARG A 37 -4.73 13.91 3.83
C ARG A 37 -5.46 13.21 2.66
N TRP A 38 -5.44 13.82 1.48
CA TRP A 38 -5.99 13.25 0.26
C TRP A 38 -4.81 12.81 -0.60
N THR A 39 -4.23 11.66 -0.25
CA THR A 39 -2.96 11.15 -0.79
C THR A 39 -2.91 11.23 -2.31
N PHE A 40 -3.96 10.77 -2.99
CA PHE A 40 -3.96 10.71 -4.46
C PHE A 40 -4.29 12.04 -5.17
N GLU A 41 -4.51 13.14 -4.44
CA GLU A 41 -4.42 14.49 -5.05
C GLU A 41 -2.95 14.84 -5.37
N TYR A 42 -2.00 14.30 -4.60
CA TYR A 42 -0.58 14.46 -4.82
C TYR A 42 -0.12 13.60 -5.99
N THR A 43 0.34 14.25 -7.06
CA THR A 43 0.70 13.62 -8.33
C THR A 43 1.68 12.45 -8.18
N PRO A 44 2.79 12.54 -7.41
CA PRO A 44 3.72 11.42 -7.26
C PRO A 44 3.08 10.17 -6.63
N ALA A 45 2.28 10.34 -5.57
CA ALA A 45 1.58 9.20 -4.97
C ALA A 45 0.57 8.57 -5.94
N ARG A 46 -0.13 9.40 -6.72
CA ARG A 46 -1.08 8.94 -7.73
C ARG A 46 -0.38 8.23 -8.88
N ASP A 47 0.77 8.72 -9.33
CA ASP A 47 1.50 8.16 -10.46
C ASP A 47 2.13 6.81 -10.09
N ILE A 48 2.74 6.68 -8.91
CA ILE A 48 3.21 5.38 -8.38
C ILE A 48 2.08 4.35 -8.39
N VAL A 49 0.90 4.72 -7.87
CA VAL A 49 -0.24 3.81 -7.85
C VAL A 49 -0.69 3.44 -9.27
N ARG A 50 -0.77 4.41 -10.20
CA ARG A 50 -1.15 4.16 -11.59
C ARG A 50 -0.18 3.25 -12.34
N GLU A 51 1.12 3.35 -12.07
CA GLU A 51 2.14 2.51 -12.69
C GLU A 51 2.02 1.04 -12.29
N HIS A 52 1.48 0.78 -11.08
CA HIS A 52 1.38 -0.57 -10.53
C HIS A 52 -0.04 -1.15 -10.53
N MET A 53 -1.07 -0.32 -10.70
CA MET A 53 -2.45 -0.78 -10.83
C MET A 53 -2.62 -1.63 -12.09
N ASN A 54 -3.11 -2.85 -11.90
CA ASN A 54 -3.49 -3.75 -12.97
C ASN A 54 -4.79 -4.47 -12.62
N GLY A 55 -5.53 -4.93 -13.64
CA GLY A 55 -6.70 -5.78 -13.47
C GLY A 55 -7.75 -5.23 -12.51
N ARG A 56 -8.28 -6.08 -11.62
CA ARG A 56 -9.26 -5.72 -10.60
C ARG A 56 -8.56 -5.17 -9.34
N VAL A 57 -8.92 -3.95 -8.95
CA VAL A 57 -8.26 -3.22 -7.87
C VAL A 57 -9.17 -3.07 -6.66
N LEU A 58 -8.65 -3.34 -5.46
CA LEU A 58 -9.25 -2.92 -4.19
C LEU A 58 -8.51 -1.69 -3.66
N ASN A 59 -9.19 -0.56 -3.57
CA ASN A 59 -8.72 0.57 -2.77
C ASN A 59 -9.31 0.46 -1.36
N ALA A 60 -8.53 -0.12 -0.43
CA ALA A 60 -9.00 -0.52 0.90
C ALA A 60 -9.35 0.65 1.82
N CYS A 61 -8.83 1.85 1.52
CA CYS A 61 -9.04 3.09 2.27
C CYS A 61 -9.24 4.27 1.30
N ALA A 62 -10.37 4.27 0.58
CA ALA A 62 -10.53 5.09 -0.63
C ALA A 62 -10.53 6.60 -0.40
N GLY A 63 -11.03 7.07 0.75
CA GLY A 63 -11.20 8.50 1.00
C GLY A 63 -12.01 9.19 -0.11
N LYS A 64 -11.84 10.50 -0.28
CA LYS A 64 -12.60 11.25 -1.28
C LYS A 64 -12.07 11.11 -2.71
N THR A 65 -10.79 10.78 -2.88
CA THR A 65 -10.13 10.88 -4.18
C THR A 65 -10.47 9.67 -5.04
N LYS A 66 -10.84 9.89 -6.31
CA LYS A 66 -11.10 8.82 -7.27
C LYS A 66 -9.89 8.61 -8.18
N LEU A 67 -9.29 7.43 -8.11
CA LEU A 67 -8.25 7.00 -9.04
C LEU A 67 -8.87 6.66 -10.39
N GLN A 68 -8.10 6.82 -11.45
CA GLN A 68 -8.50 6.44 -12.80
C GLN A 68 -7.77 5.17 -13.17
N HIS A 69 -8.50 4.21 -13.73
CA HIS A 69 -8.02 2.91 -14.18
C HIS A 69 -8.96 2.40 -15.26
N ASP A 70 -8.43 1.61 -16.19
CA ASP A 70 -9.23 1.00 -17.25
C ASP A 70 -10.05 -0.20 -16.74
N GLY A 71 -9.58 -0.84 -15.66
CA GLY A 71 -10.26 -1.93 -14.96
C GLY A 71 -11.18 -1.48 -13.83
N GLU A 72 -11.79 -2.46 -13.15
CA GLU A 72 -12.62 -2.21 -11.97
C GLU A 72 -11.76 -1.73 -10.79
N ILE A 73 -12.22 -0.66 -10.12
CA ILE A 73 -11.72 -0.25 -8.80
C ILE A 73 -12.86 -0.36 -7.80
N ILE A 74 -12.77 -1.30 -6.87
CA ILE A 74 -13.65 -1.36 -5.71
C ILE A 74 -13.08 -0.43 -4.64
N ARG A 75 -13.88 0.56 -4.25
CA ARG A 75 -13.53 1.55 -3.22
C ARG A 75 -14.14 1.13 -1.90
N ASN A 76 -13.31 0.87 -0.90
CA ASN A 76 -13.73 0.63 0.47
C ASN A 76 -13.35 1.81 1.37
N ASP A 77 -14.26 2.26 2.24
CA ASP A 77 -13.95 3.25 3.27
C ASP A 77 -14.78 2.95 4.51
N LEU A 78 -14.16 2.87 5.68
CA LEU A 78 -14.86 2.55 6.94
C LEU A 78 -15.95 3.57 7.27
N ASN A 79 -15.84 4.81 6.76
CA ASN A 79 -16.87 5.82 6.94
C ASN A 79 -18.10 5.53 6.05
N PRO A 80 -19.29 5.23 6.62
CA PRO A 80 -20.50 4.98 5.84
C PRO A 80 -21.01 6.21 5.07
N ASP A 81 -20.56 7.42 5.44
CA ASP A 81 -20.90 8.65 4.72
C ASP A 81 -19.96 8.93 3.53
N ARG A 82 -18.92 8.10 3.32
CA ARG A 82 -18.03 8.24 2.17
C ARG A 82 -18.69 7.70 0.91
N ASP A 83 -18.51 8.40 -0.20
CA ASP A 83 -18.76 7.87 -1.55
C ASP A 83 -17.76 6.74 -1.89
N ALA A 84 -18.12 5.53 -1.47
CA ALA A 84 -17.38 4.27 -1.61
C ALA A 84 -18.37 3.14 -1.94
N ASP A 85 -17.87 2.05 -2.54
CA ASP A 85 -18.66 0.89 -2.94
C ASP A 85 -18.97 -0.02 -1.74
N THR A 86 -18.06 -0.06 -0.76
CA THR A 86 -18.21 -0.84 0.47
C THR A 86 -17.69 -0.11 1.71
N HIS A 87 -18.11 -0.58 2.89
CA HIS A 87 -17.77 0.01 4.20
C HIS A 87 -17.31 -1.06 5.21
N HIS A 88 -16.36 -1.90 4.79
CA HIS A 88 -15.86 -3.00 5.60
C HIS A 88 -14.62 -2.58 6.40
N CYS A 89 -14.47 -3.14 7.59
CA CYS A 89 -13.23 -3.02 8.33
C CYS A 89 -12.12 -3.79 7.61
N VAL A 90 -10.96 -3.16 7.43
CA VAL A 90 -9.84 -3.76 6.70
C VAL A 90 -9.28 -5.01 7.39
N THR A 91 -9.54 -5.20 8.69
CA THR A 91 -9.10 -6.36 9.47
C THR A 91 -9.91 -7.62 9.20
N GLU A 92 -11.07 -7.51 8.53
CA GLU A 92 -11.98 -8.62 8.20
C GLU A 92 -12.46 -8.54 6.73
N ILE A 93 -11.80 -7.71 5.91
CA ILE A 93 -12.27 -7.41 4.55
C ILE A 93 -12.26 -8.63 3.62
N ALA A 94 -11.49 -9.68 3.92
CA ALA A 94 -11.48 -10.90 3.12
C ALA A 94 -12.78 -11.71 3.23
N ASP A 95 -13.57 -11.52 4.29
CA ASP A 95 -14.86 -12.20 4.46
C ASP A 95 -15.92 -11.73 3.45
N HIS A 96 -15.65 -10.62 2.75
CA HIS A 96 -16.58 -9.96 1.84
C HIS A 96 -16.27 -10.13 0.36
N PHE A 97 -15.13 -10.74 0.02
CA PHE A 97 -14.70 -10.94 -1.36
C PHE A 97 -14.15 -12.35 -1.55
N ASP A 98 -14.22 -12.85 -2.78
CA ASP A 98 -13.61 -14.14 -3.10
C ASP A 98 -12.09 -14.08 -2.91
N ALA A 99 -11.51 -15.17 -2.41
CA ALA A 99 -10.06 -15.30 -2.30
C ALA A 99 -9.39 -15.14 -3.67
N GLN A 100 -8.20 -14.52 -3.68
CA GLN A 100 -7.40 -14.30 -4.89
C GLN A 100 -8.15 -13.56 -6.03
N SER A 101 -9.16 -12.75 -5.68
CA SER A 101 -10.00 -12.05 -6.66
C SER A 101 -9.51 -10.65 -7.05
N PHE A 102 -8.40 -10.18 -6.49
CA PHE A 102 -7.80 -8.89 -6.81
C PHE A 102 -6.40 -9.03 -7.40
N ASP A 103 -6.15 -8.26 -8.46
CA ASP A 103 -4.83 -8.11 -9.08
C ASP A 103 -4.02 -6.99 -8.39
N THR A 104 -4.69 -6.05 -7.73
CA THR A 104 -4.02 -4.98 -6.98
C THR A 104 -4.83 -4.62 -5.73
N VAL A 105 -4.16 -4.49 -4.59
CA VAL A 105 -4.70 -3.87 -3.38
C VAL A 105 -3.91 -2.60 -3.10
N ILE A 106 -4.60 -1.49 -2.88
CA ILE A 106 -4.04 -0.22 -2.42
C ILE A 106 -4.45 -0.03 -0.96
N PHE A 107 -3.46 0.13 -0.10
CA PHE A 107 -3.66 0.34 1.33
C PHE A 107 -3.02 1.67 1.76
N ASP A 108 -3.89 2.67 1.93
CA ASP A 108 -3.56 4.04 2.31
C ASP A 108 -4.34 4.44 3.59
N PRO A 109 -4.03 3.84 4.75
CA PRO A 109 -4.76 4.10 5.98
C PRO A 109 -4.55 5.56 6.45
N PRO A 110 -5.47 6.14 7.24
CA PRO A 110 -5.32 7.50 7.73
C PRO A 110 -4.03 7.70 8.57
N PHE A 111 -3.16 8.62 8.14
CA PHE A 111 -1.82 8.83 8.71
C PHE A 111 -1.72 9.74 9.94
N ASP A 112 -2.77 10.49 10.27
CA ASP A 112 -2.72 11.54 11.30
C ASP A 112 -3.17 10.98 12.66
N GLU A 113 -2.21 10.67 13.53
CA GLU A 113 -2.39 10.12 14.88
C GLU A 113 -3.49 10.84 15.68
N LYS A 114 -3.60 12.18 15.56
CA LYS A 114 -4.59 12.95 16.33
C LYS A 114 -6.02 12.89 15.78
N GLN A 115 -6.21 12.61 14.48
CA GLN A 115 -7.55 12.46 13.88
C GLN A 115 -7.99 11.00 13.80
N ALA A 116 -7.04 10.06 13.70
CA ALA A 116 -7.33 8.65 13.77
C ALA A 116 -7.94 8.29 15.12
N GLU A 117 -7.47 8.85 16.24
CA GLU A 117 -8.02 8.56 17.59
C GLU A 117 -9.36 9.25 17.92
N THR A 118 -9.73 10.33 17.22
CA THR A 118 -10.96 11.10 17.56
C THR A 118 -12.13 10.92 16.59
N LYS A 119 -11.92 10.33 15.40
CA LYS A 119 -12.95 10.25 14.35
C LYS A 119 -13.18 8.88 13.76
N TYR A 120 -12.18 8.02 13.85
CA TYR A 120 -12.22 6.61 13.51
C TYR A 120 -11.78 5.88 14.78
N ASP A 121 -12.08 4.61 15.00
CA ASP A 121 -11.32 3.88 16.03
C ASP A 121 -9.96 3.60 15.38
N GLY A 122 -9.02 4.55 15.52
CA GLY A 122 -7.83 4.67 14.68
C GLY A 122 -7.07 3.36 14.46
N LEU A 123 -6.50 3.16 13.26
CA LEU A 123 -5.75 1.94 12.95
C LEU A 123 -4.52 1.79 13.86
N HIS A 124 -4.53 0.77 14.71
CA HIS A 124 -3.39 0.37 15.52
C HIS A 124 -2.43 -0.52 14.72
N ALA A 125 -1.21 -0.71 15.23
CA ALA A 125 -0.22 -1.58 14.60
C ALA A 125 -0.72 -3.02 14.41
N MET A 126 -1.52 -3.52 15.38
CA MET A 126 -2.17 -4.83 15.26
C MET A 126 -3.21 -4.85 14.13
N ASP A 127 -3.95 -3.76 13.93
CA ASP A 127 -4.95 -3.65 12.86
C ASP A 127 -4.28 -3.57 11.48
N VAL A 128 -3.12 -2.91 11.39
CA VAL A 128 -2.29 -2.92 10.17
C VAL A 128 -1.88 -4.34 9.83
N TYR A 129 -1.34 -5.09 10.80
CA TYR A 129 -0.94 -6.48 10.54
C TYR A 129 -2.12 -7.35 10.13
N ALA A 130 -3.25 -7.25 10.84
CA ALA A 130 -4.48 -7.97 10.50
C ALA A 130 -4.98 -7.62 9.08
N ALA A 131 -4.92 -6.34 8.68
CA ALA A 131 -5.26 -5.93 7.32
C ALA A 131 -4.35 -6.57 6.27
N LEU A 132 -3.04 -6.64 6.51
CA LEU A 132 -2.10 -7.31 5.61
C LEU A 132 -2.38 -8.82 5.50
N GLU A 133 -2.83 -9.48 6.57
CA GLU A 133 -3.30 -10.88 6.52
C GLU A 133 -4.51 -11.04 5.60
N GLN A 134 -5.46 -10.09 5.64
CA GLN A 134 -6.60 -10.09 4.72
C GLN A 134 -6.14 -9.92 3.26
N PHE A 135 -5.20 -9.02 2.99
CA PHE A 135 -4.68 -8.81 1.63
C PHE A 135 -3.91 -10.03 1.11
N ASN A 136 -3.23 -10.76 1.99
CA ASN A 136 -2.61 -12.05 1.64
C ASN A 136 -3.64 -13.12 1.23
N GLN A 137 -4.93 -12.99 1.59
CA GLN A 137 -5.97 -13.90 1.09
C GLN A 137 -6.58 -13.41 -0.23
N LEU A 138 -6.68 -12.08 -0.39
CA LEU A 138 -7.41 -11.44 -1.49
C LEU A 138 -6.62 -11.29 -2.79
N VAL A 139 -5.30 -11.13 -2.72
CA VAL A 139 -4.47 -10.89 -3.90
C VAL A 139 -4.15 -12.21 -4.61
N GLY A 140 -4.41 -12.28 -5.92
CA GLY A 140 -4.07 -13.43 -6.76
C GLY A 140 -2.60 -13.51 -7.16
N ASP A 141 -2.27 -14.51 -7.98
CA ASP A 141 -0.91 -14.69 -8.52
C ASP A 141 -0.48 -13.49 -9.35
N ASP A 142 0.78 -13.09 -9.22
CA ASP A 142 1.36 -11.88 -9.81
C ASP A 142 0.68 -10.56 -9.41
N GLY A 143 -0.31 -10.60 -8.52
CA GLY A 143 -0.98 -9.44 -7.99
C GLY A 143 -0.11 -8.66 -7.00
N LYS A 144 -0.48 -7.40 -6.75
CA LYS A 144 0.34 -6.45 -5.98
C LYS A 144 -0.39 -5.88 -4.78
N VAL A 145 0.35 -5.60 -3.71
CA VAL A 145 -0.11 -4.76 -2.60
C VAL A 145 0.74 -3.49 -2.59
N ILE A 146 0.09 -2.33 -2.70
CA ILE A 146 0.70 -1.02 -2.62
C ILE A 146 0.34 -0.43 -1.25
N THR A 147 1.32 -0.30 -0.36
CA THR A 147 1.11 0.19 1.01
C THR A 147 1.74 1.56 1.19
N PHE A 148 0.97 2.50 1.75
CA PHE A 148 1.45 3.80 2.20
C PHE A 148 1.53 3.80 3.73
N GLY A 149 2.59 4.34 4.31
CA GLY A 149 2.74 4.37 5.75
C GLY A 149 4.00 5.03 6.29
N TRP A 150 4.24 4.82 7.58
CA TRP A 150 5.38 5.36 8.32
C TRP A 150 6.53 4.35 8.48
N ASN A 151 6.42 3.17 7.87
CA ASN A 151 7.46 2.14 7.86
C ASN A 151 7.48 1.45 6.49
N SER A 152 8.57 0.73 6.21
CA SER A 152 8.79 0.02 4.94
C SER A 152 8.43 -1.47 5.02
N TRP A 153 7.60 -1.88 5.98
CA TRP A 153 7.31 -3.30 6.25
C TRP A 153 6.51 -3.94 5.12
N GLY A 154 5.36 -3.36 4.76
CA GLY A 154 4.48 -3.87 3.69
C GLY A 154 4.17 -5.35 3.87
N MET A 155 4.20 -6.12 2.78
CA MET A 155 3.90 -7.57 2.80
C MET A 155 5.09 -8.46 3.20
N ARG A 156 6.19 -7.92 3.74
CA ARG A 156 7.41 -8.71 4.05
C ARG A 156 7.23 -9.84 5.07
N SER A 157 6.16 -9.80 5.87
CA SER A 157 5.82 -10.92 6.77
C SER A 157 5.26 -12.15 6.05
N PHE A 158 4.89 -12.02 4.77
CA PHE A 158 4.22 -13.06 4.02
C PHE A 158 5.18 -13.64 2.98
N PRO A 159 5.60 -14.92 3.11
CA PRO A 159 6.56 -15.55 2.20
C PRO A 159 6.13 -15.57 0.73
N ALA A 160 4.83 -15.37 0.48
CA ALA A 160 4.27 -15.30 -0.85
C ALA A 160 4.58 -14.00 -1.59
N PHE A 161 5.16 -13.00 -0.93
CA PHE A 161 5.39 -11.68 -1.50
C PHE A 161 6.87 -11.32 -1.54
N GLU A 162 7.26 -10.62 -2.61
CA GLU A 162 8.57 -10.00 -2.78
C GLU A 162 8.43 -8.50 -3.02
N ARG A 163 9.36 -7.73 -2.43
CA ARG A 163 9.44 -6.28 -2.62
C ARG A 163 9.86 -5.97 -4.06
N GLU A 164 9.06 -5.21 -4.78
CA GLU A 164 9.43 -4.63 -6.08
C GLU A 164 9.93 -3.19 -5.93
N GLU A 165 9.29 -2.40 -5.08
CA GLU A 165 9.55 -0.96 -5.00
C GLU A 165 9.44 -0.44 -3.56
N THR A 166 10.38 0.41 -3.15
CA THR A 166 10.30 1.24 -1.93
C THR A 166 10.54 2.70 -2.29
N THR A 167 9.50 3.53 -2.23
CA THR A 167 9.59 4.95 -2.60
C THR A 167 9.33 5.85 -1.39
N LEU A 168 10.20 6.83 -1.17
CA LEU A 168 10.08 7.82 -0.09
C LEU A 168 9.43 9.09 -0.62
N LEU A 169 8.25 9.45 -0.10
CA LEU A 169 7.59 10.72 -0.37
C LEU A 169 7.97 11.73 0.71
N GLN A 170 8.94 12.60 0.43
CA GLN A 170 9.49 13.51 1.42
C GLN A 170 8.57 14.69 1.69
N ARG A 171 8.26 14.99 2.95
CA ARG A 171 7.27 16.03 3.29
C ARG A 171 7.87 17.35 3.76
N GLY A 172 9.12 17.61 3.40
CA GLY A 172 9.89 18.75 3.91
C GLY A 172 10.54 18.47 5.27
N PRO A 173 11.32 19.43 5.81
CA PRO A 173 12.32 19.14 6.84
C PRO A 173 11.77 18.82 8.24
N ILE A 174 10.47 19.05 8.48
CA ILE A 174 9.84 18.92 9.81
C ILE A 174 8.78 17.81 9.86
N HIS A 175 8.52 17.14 8.74
CA HIS A 175 7.54 16.08 8.64
C HIS A 175 8.25 14.78 8.31
N ARG A 176 7.69 13.67 8.79
CA ARG A 176 8.14 12.34 8.40
C ARG A 176 7.83 12.12 6.92
N ASP A 177 8.69 11.36 6.24
CA ASP A 177 8.39 10.87 4.89
C ASP A 177 7.24 9.88 4.95
N VAL A 178 6.40 9.85 3.92
CA VAL A 178 5.49 8.71 3.70
C VAL A 178 6.25 7.69 2.87
N ILE A 179 6.33 6.47 3.39
CA ILE A 179 6.98 5.35 2.73
C ILE A 179 5.91 4.60 1.95
N VAL A 180 6.18 4.40 0.66
CA VAL A 180 5.36 3.58 -0.24
C VAL A 180 6.10 2.30 -0.52
N THR A 181 5.44 1.16 -0.34
CA THR A 181 5.97 -0.15 -0.73
C THR A 181 5.07 -0.78 -1.76
N VAL A 182 5.67 -1.40 -2.77
CA VAL A 182 4.99 -2.27 -3.73
C VAL A 182 5.54 -3.66 -3.55
N ASP A 183 4.68 -4.57 -3.10
CA ASP A 183 5.03 -5.97 -2.89
C ASP A 183 4.20 -6.83 -3.86
N ARG A 184 4.87 -7.62 -4.72
CA ARG A 184 4.23 -8.53 -5.67
C ARG A 184 4.15 -9.93 -5.10
N ARG A 185 3.02 -10.61 -5.30
CA ARG A 185 2.88 -12.03 -4.99
C ARG A 185 3.68 -12.86 -5.99
N THR A 186 4.63 -13.65 -5.51
CA THR A 186 5.49 -14.53 -6.33
C THR A 186 5.18 -16.02 -6.17
N SER A 187 4.36 -16.39 -5.18
CA SER A 187 3.87 -17.76 -5.04
C SER A 187 2.40 -17.81 -4.65
N ALA A 188 1.70 -18.77 -5.26
CA ALA A 188 0.28 -19.05 -5.03
C ALA A 188 -0.02 -19.70 -3.67
N THR A 189 0.98 -19.89 -2.81
CA THR A 189 0.82 -20.69 -1.59
C THR A 189 -0.06 -19.93 -0.59
N ILE A 190 -1.36 -20.16 -0.68
CA ILE A 190 -2.31 -19.97 0.40
C ILE A 190 -1.76 -20.76 1.58
N GLY A 191 -1.53 -20.08 2.71
CA GLY A 191 -0.82 -20.63 3.85
C GLY A 191 -1.28 -22.05 4.20
N GLY A 192 -0.33 -22.99 4.17
CA GLY A 192 -0.44 -24.17 5.01
C GLY A 192 -0.42 -23.72 6.47
N GLU A 193 -1.31 -24.31 7.25
CA GLU A 193 -1.47 -24.13 8.69
C GLU A 193 -0.10 -24.15 9.40
N TRP A 194 0.17 -23.16 10.24
CA TRP A 194 1.24 -23.18 11.23
C TRP A 194 0.67 -23.57 12.59
#